data_AF-A0A0B1R732-F1
#
_entry.id   AF-A0A0B1R732-F1
#
_cell.length_a   1.000
_cell.length_b   1.000
_cell.length_c   1.000
_cell.angle_alpha   90.00
_cell.angle_beta   90.00
_cell.angle_gamma   90.00
#
_symmetry.space_group_name_H-M   'P 1'
#
loop_
_entity.id
_entity.type
_entity.pdbx_description
1 polymer ?
#
loop_
_entity_poly.entity_id
_entity_poly.type
_entity_poly.pdbx_seq_one_letter_code
_entity_poly.pdbx_strand_id
1 'polypeptide(L)'
;MTQSTLEKTYYSCSDKIRLPPLDEMRSAIAHFYQNQGGKSKWFNFIGLGDTVEFRFIKKMFYVSDFMWPSVIGFCGILVSIFNLLNNGVRGLTIGHFHSDLVLILVLSLCLFLSAYPFMAKNFDCNMQERPPATSYFIRLLKLSAIFVISSLLFVSAFYYLELISITFY
;
A
#
# COMPACT_ATOMS: atom_id res chain seq x y z
N MET A 1 -24.04 15.18 12.14
CA MET A 1 -22.62 15.37 11.78
C MET A 1 -22.01 14.00 11.55
N THR A 2 -21.53 13.71 10.35
CA THR A 2 -20.82 12.46 10.04
C THR A 2 -19.41 12.56 10.60
N GLN A 3 -19.11 11.80 11.65
CA GLN A 3 -17.77 11.75 12.25
C GLN A 3 -16.71 11.38 11.20
N SER A 4 -15.57 12.06 11.24
CA SER A 4 -14.45 11.82 10.32
C SER A 4 -13.79 10.46 10.58
N THR A 5 -13.02 9.94 9.62
CA THR A 5 -12.24 8.69 9.82
C THR A 5 -11.22 8.84 10.96
N LEU A 6 -10.62 10.03 11.09
CA LEU A 6 -9.66 10.34 12.16
C LEU A 6 -10.34 10.35 13.52
N GLU A 7 -11.50 11.02 13.66
CA GLU A 7 -12.31 11.03 14.89
C GLU A 7 -12.72 9.62 15.29
N LYS A 8 -13.29 8.84 14.36
CA LYS A 8 -13.69 7.45 14.62
C LYS A 8 -12.52 6.61 15.11
N THR A 9 -11.36 6.78 14.48
CA THR A 9 -10.15 6.05 14.85
C THR A 9 -9.63 6.50 16.22
N TYR A 10 -9.67 7.80 16.51
CA TYR A 10 -9.29 8.39 17.78
C TYR A 10 -10.13 7.81 18.92
N TYR A 11 -11.46 7.88 18.84
CA TYR A 11 -12.34 7.33 19.87
C TYR A 11 -12.24 5.81 20.00
N SER A 12 -11.95 5.08 18.90
CA SER A 12 -11.71 3.63 18.98
C SER A 12 -10.41 3.25 19.68
N CYS A 13 -9.47 4.20 19.82
CA CYS A 13 -8.13 3.98 20.36
C CYS A 13 -7.87 4.70 21.69
N SER A 14 -8.65 5.72 22.04
CA SER A 14 -8.47 6.56 23.24
C SER A 14 -8.48 5.76 24.53
N ASP A 15 -9.24 4.65 24.59
CA ASP A 15 -9.32 3.82 25.79
C ASP A 15 -8.11 2.88 25.93
N LYS A 16 -7.36 2.67 24.85
CA LYS A 16 -6.25 1.69 24.77
C LYS A 16 -4.88 2.36 24.75
N ILE A 17 -4.86 3.66 24.53
CA ILE A 17 -3.68 4.44 24.21
C ILE A 17 -3.83 5.83 24.85
N ARG A 18 -2.79 6.33 25.50
CA ARG A 18 -2.77 7.72 26.02
C ARG A 18 -2.58 8.69 24.86
N LEU A 19 -3.64 8.91 24.09
CA LEU A 19 -3.64 9.90 23.03
C LEU A 19 -3.83 11.30 23.62
N PRO A 20 -3.11 12.32 23.12
CA PRO A 20 -3.38 13.71 23.47
C PRO A 20 -4.76 14.11 22.95
N PRO A 21 -5.37 15.19 23.49
CA PRO A 21 -6.66 15.69 23.02
C PRO A 21 -6.74 15.78 21.49
N LEU A 22 -7.91 15.44 20.93
CA LEU A 22 -8.14 15.40 19.49
C LEU A 22 -7.74 16.70 18.77
N ASP A 23 -8.00 17.85 19.39
CA ASP A 23 -7.66 19.16 18.81
C ASP A 23 -6.15 19.41 18.77
N GLU A 24 -5.40 18.92 19.77
CA GLU A 24 -3.94 18.94 19.77
C GLU A 24 -3.39 18.03 18.67
N MET A 25 -3.97 16.83 18.50
CA MET A 25 -3.60 15.94 17.39
C MET A 25 -3.84 16.60 16.03
N ARG A 26 -5.00 17.21 15.82
CA ARG A 26 -5.32 17.93 14.57
C ARG A 26 -4.32 19.04 14.29
N SER A 27 -3.99 19.83 15.31
CA SER A 27 -3.00 20.91 15.20
C SER A 27 -1.62 20.36 14.81
N ALA A 28 -1.17 19.31 15.50
CA ALA A 28 0.13 18.68 15.24
C ALA A 28 0.21 18.08 13.82
N ILE A 29 -0.86 17.41 13.37
CA ILE A 29 -0.96 16.85 12.01
C ILE A 29 -0.97 17.98 10.96
N ALA A 30 -1.76 19.04 11.18
CA ALA A 30 -1.82 20.17 10.27
C ALA A 30 -0.45 20.86 10.13
N HIS A 31 0.25 21.08 11.25
CA HIS A 31 1.59 21.64 11.29
C HIS A 31 2.61 20.73 10.58
N PHE A 32 2.52 19.41 10.77
CA PHE A 32 3.35 18.44 10.05
C PHE A 32 3.19 18.58 8.54
N TYR A 33 1.96 18.59 8.02
CA TYR A 33 1.70 18.69 6.58
C TYR A 33 2.04 20.07 5.99
N GLN A 34 1.92 21.15 6.77
CA GLN A 34 2.36 22.49 6.35
C GLN A 34 3.88 22.59 6.24
N ASN A 35 4.62 22.02 7.19
CA ASN A 35 6.09 22.06 7.20
C ASN A 35 6.74 21.03 6.27
N GLN A 36 5.97 20.05 5.80
CA GLN A 36 6.42 19.05 4.84
C GLN A 36 6.51 19.53 3.38
N GLY A 37 6.50 20.85 3.12
CA GLY A 37 6.50 21.51 1.81
C GLY A 37 7.59 21.13 0.76
N GLY A 38 8.29 20.00 0.94
CA GLY A 38 9.13 19.34 -0.06
C GLY A 38 9.52 17.88 0.23
N LYS A 39 9.01 17.24 1.31
CA LYS A 39 9.38 15.84 1.65
C LYS A 39 8.47 14.81 0.95
N SER A 40 9.01 13.61 0.72
CA SER A 40 8.37 12.52 -0.03
C SER A 40 6.97 12.18 0.49
N LYS A 41 5.93 12.61 -0.24
CA LYS A 41 4.51 12.36 0.06
C LYS A 41 4.18 10.88 0.23
N TRP A 42 5.03 10.01 -0.30
CA TRP A 42 4.85 8.57 -0.28
C TRP A 42 5.12 7.93 1.08
N PHE A 43 5.83 8.59 2.00
CA PHE A 43 6.23 8.01 3.29
C PHE A 43 5.81 8.86 4.49
N ASN A 44 4.76 9.67 4.34
CA ASN A 44 4.27 10.58 5.38
C ASN A 44 3.91 9.88 6.69
N PHE A 45 3.45 8.63 6.63
CA PHE A 45 3.16 7.82 7.81
C PHE A 45 4.38 7.59 8.71
N ILE A 46 5.60 7.53 8.16
CA ILE A 46 6.83 7.37 8.95
C ILE A 46 7.11 8.66 9.72
N GLY A 47 7.11 9.80 9.03
CA GLY A 47 7.37 11.10 9.67
C GLY A 47 6.29 11.51 10.67
N LEU A 48 5.04 11.13 10.43
CA LEU A 48 3.96 11.34 11.41
C LEU A 48 4.23 10.56 12.70
N GLY A 49 4.99 9.45 12.65
CA GLY A 49 5.36 8.65 13.82
C GLY A 49 6.15 9.40 14.87
N ASP A 50 6.84 10.46 14.46
CA ASP A 50 7.59 11.33 15.36
C ASP A 50 6.69 12.39 16.01
N THR A 51 5.50 12.63 15.46
CA THR A 51 4.56 13.68 15.87
C THR A 51 3.36 13.14 16.62
N VAL A 52 2.91 11.94 16.25
CA VAL A 52 1.73 11.25 16.78
C VAL A 52 2.14 9.82 17.15
N GLU A 53 1.51 9.25 18.17
CA GLU A 53 1.84 7.91 18.62
C GLU A 53 1.74 6.87 17.47
N PHE A 54 2.81 6.11 17.27
CA PHE A 54 2.94 5.15 16.17
C PHE A 54 1.81 4.11 16.12
N ARG A 55 1.26 3.72 17.28
CA ARG A 55 0.12 2.80 17.36
C ARG A 55 -1.13 3.35 16.69
N PHE A 56 -1.38 4.65 16.83
CA PHE A 56 -2.49 5.33 16.15
C PHE A 56 -2.28 5.37 14.64
N ILE A 57 -1.05 5.68 14.20
CA ILE A 57 -0.70 5.70 12.77
C ILE A 57 -0.88 4.34 12.15
N LYS A 58 -0.42 3.28 12.83
CA LYS A 58 -0.63 1.90 12.40
C LYS A 58 -2.12 1.60 12.22
N LYS A 59 -2.97 2.04 13.16
CA LYS A 59 -4.43 1.87 13.03
C LYS A 59 -4.99 2.61 11.82
N MET A 60 -4.61 3.87 11.62
CA MET A 60 -5.01 4.68 10.46
C MET A 60 -4.55 4.07 9.13
N PHE A 61 -3.37 3.46 9.12
CA PHE A 61 -2.84 2.71 7.99
C PHE A 61 -3.75 1.53 7.63
N TYR A 62 -4.19 0.73 8.62
CA TYR A 62 -5.09 -0.40 8.39
C TYR A 62 -6.51 -0.02 7.94
N VAL A 63 -6.97 1.18 8.30
CA VAL A 63 -8.29 1.71 7.88
C VAL A 63 -8.22 2.33 6.48
N SER A 64 -7.03 2.47 5.90
CA SER A 64 -6.87 3.08 4.59
C SER A 64 -7.28 2.14 3.46
N ASP A 65 -8.02 2.66 2.48
CA ASP A 65 -8.37 1.95 1.25
C ASP A 65 -7.12 1.43 0.55
N PHE A 66 -7.23 0.28 -0.12
CA PHE A 66 -6.14 -0.34 -0.88
C PHE A 66 -4.92 -0.77 -0.04
N MET A 67 -5.04 -0.80 1.30
CA MET A 67 -4.03 -1.36 2.20
C MET A 67 -3.77 -2.83 1.89
N TRP A 68 -4.82 -3.66 1.79
CA TRP A 68 -4.66 -5.10 1.55
C TRP A 68 -3.91 -5.43 0.25
N PRO A 69 -4.30 -4.90 -0.94
CA PRO A 69 -3.53 -5.08 -2.16
C PRO A 69 -2.06 -4.66 -2.01
N SER A 70 -1.79 -3.54 -1.33
CA SER A 70 -0.42 -3.06 -1.10
C SER A 70 0.39 -4.02 -0.21
N VAL A 71 -0.19 -4.49 0.89
CA VAL A 71 0.45 -5.46 1.80
C VAL A 71 0.68 -6.79 1.10
N ILE A 72 -0.30 -7.30 0.35
CA ILE A 72 -0.17 -8.54 -0.41
C ILE A 72 0.94 -8.43 -1.45
N GLY A 73 0.99 -7.33 -2.20
CA GLY A 73 2.05 -7.07 -3.16
C GLY A 73 3.43 -7.01 -2.50
N PHE A 74 3.55 -6.31 -1.37
CA PHE A 74 4.81 -6.22 -0.63
C PHE A 74 5.28 -7.57 -0.07
N CYS A 75 4.38 -8.34 0.55
CA CYS A 75 4.68 -9.68 1.04
C CYS A 75 5.08 -10.63 -0.11
N GLY A 76 4.38 -10.56 -1.25
CA GLY A 76 4.72 -11.33 -2.44
C GLY A 76 6.12 -11.03 -2.95
N ILE A 77 6.51 -9.74 -3.01
CA ILE A 77 7.87 -9.32 -3.38
C ILE A 77 8.91 -9.95 -2.45
N LEU A 78 8.72 -9.84 -1.12
CA LEU A 78 9.66 -10.38 -0.15
C LEU A 78 9.81 -11.90 -0.25
N VAL A 79 8.69 -12.61 -0.35
CA VAL A 79 8.68 -14.07 -0.48
C VAL A 79 9.34 -14.51 -1.79
N SER A 80 9.06 -13.83 -2.91
CA SER A 80 9.69 -14.15 -4.19
C SER A 80 11.19 -13.86 -4.18
N ILE A 81 11.63 -12.72 -3.64
CA ILE A 81 13.06 -12.40 -3.53
C ILE A 81 13.78 -13.43 -2.64
N PHE A 82 13.22 -13.75 -1.48
CA PHE A 82 13.79 -14.75 -0.58
C PHE A 82 13.94 -16.11 -1.27
N ASN A 83 12.93 -16.56 -2.01
CA ASN A 83 13.00 -17.82 -2.74
C ASN A 83 13.98 -17.76 -3.91
N LEU A 84 14.04 -16.65 -4.67
CA LEU A 84 15.00 -16.49 -5.76
C LEU A 84 16.46 -16.50 -5.26
N LEU A 85 16.74 -15.87 -4.11
CA LEU A 85 18.07 -15.86 -3.52
C LEU A 85 18.49 -17.23 -2.98
N ASN A 86 17.56 -17.98 -2.36
CA ASN A 86 17.90 -19.26 -1.73
C ASN A 86 17.83 -20.47 -2.68
N ASN A 87 16.89 -20.46 -3.63
CA ASN A 87 16.57 -21.61 -4.46
C ASN A 87 16.82 -21.38 -5.97
N GLY A 88 17.21 -20.16 -6.37
CA GLY A 88 17.40 -19.76 -7.76
C GLY A 88 16.08 -19.60 -8.53
N VAL A 89 16.18 -19.49 -9.86
CA VAL A 89 15.02 -19.46 -10.78
C VAL A 89 14.44 -20.89 -10.87
N ARG A 90 13.69 -21.30 -9.86
CA ARG A 90 12.88 -22.53 -9.88
C ARG A 90 11.41 -22.15 -9.93
N GLY A 91 10.60 -22.98 -10.60
CA GLY A 91 9.15 -22.84 -10.51
C GLY A 91 8.68 -23.02 -9.07
N LEU A 92 7.80 -22.15 -8.60
CA LEU A 92 7.06 -22.37 -7.37
C LEU A 92 5.95 -23.39 -7.69
N THR A 93 6.06 -24.59 -7.11
CA THR A 93 5.03 -25.63 -7.24
C THR A 93 4.20 -25.68 -5.97
N ILE A 94 2.94 -25.22 -6.03
CA ILE A 94 1.96 -25.39 -4.96
C ILE A 94 0.80 -26.22 -5.52
N GLY A 95 0.72 -27.51 -5.14
CA GLY A 95 -0.30 -28.42 -5.66
C GLY A 95 -0.18 -28.57 -7.19
N HIS A 96 -1.24 -28.24 -7.93
CA HIS A 96 -1.25 -28.24 -9.40
C HIS A 96 -0.73 -26.93 -10.03
N PHE A 97 -0.45 -25.90 -9.24
CA PHE A 97 0.00 -24.61 -9.74
C PHE A 97 1.53 -24.63 -9.91
N HIS A 98 1.98 -24.58 -11.17
CA HIS A 98 3.39 -24.38 -11.55
C HIS A 98 3.52 -22.95 -12.07
N SER A 99 4.20 -22.09 -11.32
CA SER A 99 4.39 -20.71 -11.73
C SER A 99 5.83 -20.29 -11.52
N ASP A 100 6.37 -19.58 -12.48
CA ASP A 100 7.70 -19.00 -12.40
C ASP A 100 7.77 -18.03 -11.21
N LEU A 101 8.73 -18.20 -10.30
CA LEU A 101 8.97 -17.27 -9.20
C LEU A 101 9.18 -15.83 -9.71
N VAL A 102 9.74 -15.69 -10.91
CA VAL A 102 9.91 -14.41 -11.60
C VAL A 102 8.55 -13.82 -11.99
N LEU A 103 7.61 -14.64 -12.47
CA LEU A 103 6.25 -14.19 -12.77
C LEU A 103 5.51 -13.74 -11.50
N ILE A 104 5.63 -14.49 -10.41
CA ILE A 104 5.02 -14.11 -9.11
C ILE A 104 5.65 -12.79 -8.61
N LEU A 105 6.96 -12.62 -8.74
CA LEU A 105 7.65 -11.38 -8.38
C LEU A 105 7.12 -10.19 -9.19
N VAL A 106 7.00 -10.35 -10.52
CA VAL A 106 6.48 -9.31 -11.43
C VAL A 106 5.05 -8.92 -11.05
N LEU A 107 4.16 -9.89 -10.86
CA LEU A 107 2.77 -9.62 -10.47
C LEU A 107 2.70 -8.93 -9.09
N SER A 108 3.54 -9.33 -8.15
CA SER A 108 3.62 -8.72 -6.82
C SER A 108 4.12 -7.28 -6.87
N LEU A 109 5.13 -6.99 -7.72
CA LEU A 109 5.61 -5.65 -8.00
C LEU A 109 4.53 -4.78 -8.64
N CYS A 110 3.85 -5.27 -9.66
CA CYS A 110 2.75 -4.56 -10.31
C CYS A 110 1.62 -4.25 -9.33
N LEU A 111 1.25 -5.22 -8.47
CA LEU A 111 0.22 -5.03 -7.45
C LEU A 111 0.63 -3.96 -6.43
N PHE A 112 1.87 -4.03 -5.93
CA PHE A 112 2.39 -3.06 -4.97
C PHE A 112 2.46 -1.65 -5.58
N LEU A 113 3.10 -1.51 -6.75
CA LEU A 113 3.30 -0.21 -7.40
C LEU A 113 1.98 0.43 -7.85
N SER A 114 0.99 -0.37 -8.23
CA SER A 114 -0.33 0.14 -8.58
C SER A 114 -1.15 0.52 -7.35
N ALA A 115 -1.12 -0.26 -6.26
CA ALA A 115 -1.99 -0.04 -5.10
C ALA A 115 -1.43 0.97 -4.09
N TYR A 116 -0.11 0.93 -3.84
CA TYR A 116 0.55 1.73 -2.80
C TYR A 116 0.25 3.23 -2.95
N PRO A 117 0.23 3.80 -4.17
CA PRO A 117 -0.10 5.21 -4.32
C PRO A 117 -1.49 5.60 -3.86
N PHE A 118 -2.48 4.75 -4.12
CA PHE A 118 -3.86 5.01 -3.72
C PHE A 118 -4.04 4.83 -2.22
N MET A 119 -3.30 3.91 -1.61
CA MET A 119 -3.27 3.70 -0.16
C MET A 119 -2.63 4.89 0.54
N ALA A 120 -1.44 5.33 0.12
CA ALA A 120 -0.73 6.46 0.71
C ALA A 120 -1.57 7.76 0.63
N LYS A 121 -2.19 8.01 -0.53
CA LYS A 121 -3.10 9.16 -0.70
C LYS A 121 -4.33 9.05 0.21
N ASN A 122 -4.90 7.86 0.39
CA ASN A 122 -6.05 7.68 1.27
C ASN A 122 -5.70 7.93 2.73
N PHE A 123 -4.53 7.44 3.14
CA PHE A 123 -4.00 7.67 4.47
C PHE A 123 -3.85 9.17 4.74
N ASP A 124 -3.25 9.92 3.80
CA ASP A 124 -3.11 11.37 3.92
C ASP A 124 -4.47 12.10 3.96
N CYS A 125 -5.42 11.70 3.11
CA CYS A 125 -6.79 12.21 3.14
C CYS A 125 -7.46 11.97 4.50
N ASN A 126 -7.33 10.76 5.04
CA ASN A 126 -7.89 10.39 6.34
C ASN A 126 -7.24 11.20 7.48
N MET A 127 -5.92 11.38 7.46
CA MET A 127 -5.19 12.15 8.47
C MET A 127 -5.52 13.65 8.43
N GLN A 128 -5.73 14.20 7.23
CA GLN A 128 -6.10 15.62 7.06
C GLN A 128 -7.62 15.86 7.12
N GLU A 129 -8.42 14.82 7.39
CA GLU A 129 -9.89 14.86 7.36
C GLU A 129 -10.47 15.41 6.05
N ARG A 130 -9.76 15.20 4.93
CA ARG A 130 -10.16 15.65 3.60
C ARG A 130 -10.79 14.51 2.82
N PRO A 131 -11.94 14.74 2.17
CA PRO A 131 -12.49 13.74 1.27
C PRO A 131 -11.55 13.51 0.09
N PRO A 132 -11.41 12.27 -0.41
CA PRO A 132 -10.66 12.01 -1.63
C PRO A 132 -11.33 12.72 -2.82
N ALA A 133 -10.52 13.33 -3.68
CA ALA A 133 -11.00 14.10 -4.85
C ALA A 133 -11.77 13.28 -5.90
N THR A 134 -11.68 11.95 -5.84
CA THR A 134 -12.29 11.03 -6.80
C THR A 134 -13.03 9.93 -6.06
N SER A 135 -14.15 9.47 -6.62
CA SER A 135 -14.93 8.36 -6.05
C SER A 135 -14.10 7.08 -5.92
N TYR A 136 -14.47 6.24 -4.96
CA TYR A 136 -13.82 4.94 -4.73
C TYR A 136 -13.82 4.08 -6.00
N PHE A 137 -14.95 4.03 -6.72
CA PHE A 137 -15.09 3.25 -7.95
C PHE A 137 -14.10 3.70 -9.04
N ILE A 138 -13.92 5.01 -9.23
CA ILE A 138 -12.94 5.54 -10.20
C ILE A 138 -11.51 5.19 -9.79
N ARG A 139 -11.19 5.24 -8.48
CA ARG A 139 -9.87 4.85 -7.97
C ARG A 139 -9.60 3.37 -8.20
N LEU A 140 -10.60 2.52 -7.97
CA LEU A 140 -10.52 1.08 -8.24
C LEU A 140 -10.27 0.81 -9.73
N LEU A 141 -11.02 1.45 -10.62
CA LEU A 141 -10.81 1.32 -12.08
C LEU A 141 -9.39 1.74 -12.49
N LYS A 142 -8.89 2.87 -11.96
CA LYS A 142 -7.52 3.32 -12.24
C LYS A 142 -6.48 2.34 -11.74
N LEU A 143 -6.63 1.82 -10.52
CA LEU A 143 -5.74 0.80 -9.97
C LEU A 143 -5.73 -0.45 -10.86
N SER A 144 -6.90 -0.99 -11.20
CA SER A 144 -7.01 -2.17 -12.05
C SER A 144 -6.40 -1.95 -13.43
N ALA A 145 -6.63 -0.79 -14.04
CA ALA A 145 -6.03 -0.45 -15.33
C ALA A 145 -4.50 -0.37 -15.25
N ILE A 146 -3.96 0.32 -14.24
CA ILE A 146 -2.50 0.41 -14.02
C ILE A 146 -1.91 -0.98 -13.76
N PHE A 147 -2.57 -1.80 -12.94
CA PHE A 147 -2.15 -3.16 -12.66
C PHE A 147 -2.10 -4.02 -13.93
N VAL A 148 -3.16 -4.02 -14.74
CA VAL A 148 -3.22 -4.81 -15.98
C VAL A 148 -2.18 -4.33 -16.99
N ILE A 149 -2.08 -3.02 -17.23
CA ILE A 149 -1.13 -2.46 -18.20
C ILE A 149 0.30 -2.75 -17.77
N SER A 150 0.65 -2.50 -16.50
CA SER A 150 1.99 -2.78 -16.00
C SER A 150 2.31 -4.28 -16.05
N SER A 151 1.38 -5.14 -15.63
CA SER A 151 1.57 -6.59 -15.69
C SER A 151 1.81 -7.07 -17.11
N LEU A 152 1.02 -6.59 -18.08
CA LEU A 152 1.21 -6.94 -19.50
C LEU A 152 2.58 -6.49 -20.00
N LEU A 153 3.00 -5.25 -19.70
CA LEU A 153 4.30 -4.73 -20.11
C LEU A 153 5.46 -5.54 -19.52
N PHE A 154 5.45 -5.78 -18.21
CA PHE A 154 6.54 -6.50 -17.55
C PHE A 154 6.55 -7.98 -17.91
N VAL A 155 5.40 -8.65 -17.95
CA VAL A 155 5.34 -10.07 -18.36
C VAL A 155 5.81 -10.24 -19.80
N SER A 156 5.39 -9.36 -20.73
CA SER A 156 5.83 -9.42 -22.12
C SER A 156 7.34 -9.18 -22.25
N ALA A 157 7.89 -8.20 -21.53
CA ALA A 157 9.31 -7.91 -21.55
C ALA A 157 10.15 -9.09 -21.01
N PHE A 158 9.73 -9.67 -19.89
CA PHE A 158 10.45 -10.79 -19.27
C PHE A 158 10.28 -12.10 -20.05
N TYR A 159 9.14 -12.29 -20.71
CA TYR A 159 8.95 -13.38 -21.67
C TYR A 159 9.91 -13.25 -22.87
N TYR A 160 10.05 -12.05 -23.44
CA TYR A 160 11.00 -11.80 -24.53
C TYR A 160 12.46 -12.01 -24.12
N LEU A 161 12.79 -11.76 -22.86
CA LEU A 161 14.12 -12.02 -22.29
C LEU A 161 14.34 -13.49 -21.88
N GLU A 162 13.39 -14.38 -22.17
CA GLU A 162 13.40 -15.80 -21.78
C GLU A 162 13.52 -16.02 -20.25
N LEU A 163 13.16 -15.00 -19.46
CA LEU A 163 13.16 -15.02 -18.00
C LEU A 163 11.86 -15.57 -17.41
N ILE A 164 10.82 -15.74 -18.23
CA ILE A 164 9.54 -16.34 -17.85
C ILE A 164 9.13 -17.37 -18.90
N SER A 165 8.87 -18.60 -18.46
CA SER A 165 8.23 -19.64 -19.28
C SER A 165 6.73 -19.71 -18.98
N ILE A 166 5.88 -19.58 -20.01
CA ILE A 166 4.44 -19.80 -19.91
C ILE A 166 4.09 -21.03 -20.75
N THR A 167 4.00 -22.19 -20.11
CA THR A 167 3.52 -23.43 -20.74
C THR A 167 2.01 -23.55 -20.55
N PHE A 168 1.25 -23.54 -21.64
CA PHE A 168 -0.18 -23.88 -21.62
C PHE A 168 -0.32 -25.41 -21.75
N TYR A 169 -0.87 -26.05 -20.73
CA TYR A 169 -1.23 -27.47 -20.72
C TYR A 169 -2.72 -27.66 -21.01
#